data_AF-A0A962JVH2-F1
#
_entry.id   AF-A0A962JVH2-F1
#
_cell.length_a   1.000
_cell.length_b   1.000
_cell.length_c   1.000
_cell.angle_alpha   90.00
_cell.angle_beta   90.00
_cell.angle_gamma   90.00
#
_symmetry.space_group_name_H-M   'P 1'
#
loop_
_entity.id
_entity.type
_entity.pdbx_description
1 polymer ?
#
loop_
_entity_poly.entity_id
_entity_poly.type
_entity_poly.pdbx_seq_one_letter_code
_entity_poly.pdbx_strand_id
1 'polypeptide(L)'
;MNRIKNWVLGIGFSLLAACTTNPLLRESPLSLNALEFYQWVLVSDDVGRSRLEAHLLDEGTQQNAVIALVQLALLRSVNREDSTVEYQALDLLGSLQDVRATASREAGYRAFGALWRQYLEARIGASENDTRIAELEAQRNALREQIEALTSIEEQLNRRTTP
;
A
#
# COMPACT_ATOMS: atom_id res chain seq x y z
N MET A 1 -15.64 -11.23 52.74
CA MET A 1 -14.56 -12.11 52.27
C MET A 1 -14.69 -12.47 50.77
N ASN A 2 -15.12 -11.54 49.89
CA ASN A 2 -15.41 -11.83 48.46
C ASN A 2 -14.72 -10.88 47.45
N ARG A 3 -14.00 -9.84 47.90
CA ARG A 3 -13.37 -8.87 46.99
C ARG A 3 -12.03 -9.32 46.40
N ILE A 4 -11.30 -10.20 47.10
CA ILE A 4 -9.99 -10.70 46.65
C ILE A 4 -10.16 -11.76 45.54
N LYS A 5 -11.22 -12.58 45.59
CA LYS A 5 -11.51 -13.59 44.57
C LYS A 5 -11.80 -13.00 43.18
N ASN A 6 -12.43 -11.83 43.11
CA ASN A 6 -12.74 -11.18 41.82
C ASN A 6 -11.51 -10.55 41.16
N TRP A 7 -10.52 -10.11 41.95
CA TRP A 7 -9.26 -9.55 41.42
C TRP A 7 -8.36 -10.63 40.81
N VAL A 8 -8.31 -11.82 41.42
CA VAL A 8 -7.53 -12.96 40.88
C VAL A 8 -8.15 -13.49 39.58
N LEU A 9 -9.48 -13.43 39.43
CA LEU A 9 -10.15 -13.85 38.20
C LEU A 9 -9.91 -12.88 37.02
N GLY A 10 -9.86 -11.56 37.27
CA GLY A 10 -9.62 -10.55 36.24
C GLY A 10 -8.17 -10.54 35.72
N ILE A 11 -7.19 -10.79 36.60
CA ILE A 11 -5.78 -10.91 36.21
C ILE A 11 -5.52 -12.22 35.45
N GLY A 12 -6.16 -13.32 35.87
CA GLY A 12 -6.06 -14.61 35.17
C GLY A 12 -6.61 -14.58 33.74
N PHE A 13 -7.69 -13.81 33.50
CA PHE A 13 -8.26 -13.67 32.16
C PHE A 13 -7.42 -12.73 31.25
N SER A 14 -6.76 -11.73 31.84
CA SER A 14 -5.87 -10.82 31.10
C SER A 14 -4.53 -11.48 30.70
N LEU A 15 -4.05 -12.45 31.48
CA LEU A 15 -2.86 -13.25 31.15
C LEU A 15 -3.13 -14.32 30.08
N LEU A 16 -4.38 -14.79 29.93
CA LEU A 16 -4.76 -15.71 28.84
C LEU A 16 -4.98 -15.00 27.51
N ALA A 17 -5.39 -13.72 27.51
CA ALA A 17 -5.45 -12.90 26.30
C ALA A 17 -4.06 -12.49 25.77
N ALA A 18 -3.03 -12.50 26.62
CA ALA A 18 -1.63 -12.30 26.21
C ALA A 18 -0.99 -13.56 25.58
N CYS A 19 -1.70 -14.70 25.59
CA CYS A 19 -1.25 -15.97 25.03
C CYS A 19 -1.88 -16.33 23.68
N THR A 20 -2.60 -15.42 23.01
CA THR A 20 -2.86 -15.58 21.57
C THR A 20 -1.64 -15.09 20.80
N THR A 21 -0.48 -15.69 21.09
CA THR A 21 0.73 -15.50 20.28
C THR A 21 0.45 -16.14 18.94
N ASN A 22 0.18 -15.28 17.96
CA ASN A 22 0.01 -15.65 16.56
C ASN A 22 1.21 -16.55 16.18
N PRO A 23 1.02 -17.80 15.74
CA PRO A 23 2.11 -18.72 15.46
C PRO A 23 3.05 -18.25 14.34
N LEU A 24 2.67 -17.20 13.60
CA LEU A 24 3.49 -16.52 12.59
C LEU A 24 4.54 -15.54 13.16
N LEU A 25 4.53 -15.24 14.47
CA LEU A 25 5.43 -14.24 15.09
C LEU A 25 6.70 -14.82 15.74
N ARG A 26 6.96 -16.13 15.59
CA ARG A 26 8.11 -16.78 16.25
C ARG A 26 9.40 -16.74 15.42
N GLU A 27 9.31 -16.50 14.13
CA GLU A 27 10.48 -16.36 13.25
C GLU A 27 10.72 -14.88 12.93
N SER A 28 12.00 -14.48 12.88
CA SER A 28 12.37 -13.13 12.49
C SER A 28 11.81 -12.83 11.09
N PRO A 29 11.17 -11.68 10.84
CA PRO A 29 10.63 -11.36 9.51
C PRO A 29 11.72 -11.36 8.41
N LEU A 30 13.00 -11.22 8.82
CA LEU A 30 14.17 -11.29 7.95
C LEU A 30 14.48 -12.70 7.43
N SER A 31 13.95 -13.78 8.03
CA SER A 31 14.15 -15.16 7.56
C SER A 31 13.01 -15.67 6.67
N LEU A 32 11.90 -14.95 6.58
CA LEU A 32 10.71 -15.37 5.83
C LEU A 32 10.93 -15.38 4.31
N ASN A 33 10.25 -16.27 3.60
CA ASN A 33 10.17 -16.20 2.14
C ASN A 33 9.34 -14.99 1.69
N ALA A 34 9.45 -14.59 0.42
CA ALA A 34 8.81 -13.36 -0.07
C ALA A 34 7.28 -13.33 0.17
N LEU A 35 6.59 -14.46 -0.03
CA LEU A 35 5.14 -14.55 0.19
C LEU A 35 4.77 -14.50 1.68
N GLU A 36 5.50 -15.19 2.53
CA GLU A 36 5.31 -15.18 3.98
C GLU A 36 5.58 -13.79 4.55
N PHE A 37 6.60 -13.11 4.03
CA PHE A 37 6.90 -11.73 4.35
C PHE A 37 5.76 -10.80 3.96
N TYR A 38 5.21 -10.94 2.74
CA TYR A 38 4.03 -10.18 2.33
C TYR A 38 2.83 -10.40 3.28
N GLN A 39 2.54 -11.65 3.64
CA GLN A 39 1.48 -11.97 4.59
C GLN A 39 1.74 -11.35 5.97
N TRP A 40 2.99 -11.39 6.43
CA TRP A 40 3.40 -10.73 7.66
C TRP A 40 3.15 -9.22 7.59
N VAL A 41 3.54 -8.57 6.49
CA VAL A 41 3.32 -7.13 6.28
C VAL A 41 1.83 -6.76 6.33
N LEU A 42 0.94 -7.61 5.81
CA LEU A 42 -0.51 -7.38 5.86
C LEU A 42 -1.12 -7.47 7.26
N VAL A 43 -0.55 -8.29 8.14
CA VAL A 43 -1.08 -8.56 9.49
C VAL A 43 -0.35 -7.75 10.56
N SER A 44 0.81 -7.19 10.24
CA SER A 44 1.64 -6.44 11.18
C SER A 44 1.08 -5.05 11.47
N ASP A 45 1.34 -4.59 12.70
CA ASP A 45 1.03 -3.23 13.11
C ASP A 45 2.03 -2.21 12.52
N ASP A 46 1.63 -0.94 12.48
CA ASP A 46 2.48 0.16 11.96
C ASP A 46 3.80 0.27 12.70
N VAL A 47 3.80 -0.02 14.00
CA VAL A 47 5.00 0.04 14.85
C VAL A 47 5.98 -1.06 14.45
N GLY A 48 5.51 -2.29 14.25
CA GLY A 48 6.35 -3.40 13.80
C GLY A 48 6.94 -3.16 12.41
N ARG A 49 6.11 -2.66 11.48
CA ARG A 49 6.54 -2.31 10.12
C ARG A 49 7.60 -1.21 10.10
N SER A 50 7.36 -0.12 10.84
CA SER A 50 8.29 1.03 10.91
C SER A 50 9.64 0.65 11.52
N ARG A 51 9.64 -0.19 12.56
CA ARG A 51 10.89 -0.68 13.17
C ARG A 51 11.70 -1.54 12.19
N LEU A 52 11.03 -2.41 11.46
CA LEU A 52 11.71 -3.26 10.47
C LEU A 52 12.25 -2.42 9.31
N GLU A 53 11.49 -1.43 8.84
CA GLU A 53 11.96 -0.51 7.81
C GLU A 53 13.25 0.21 8.24
N ALA A 54 13.26 0.77 9.47
CA ALA A 54 14.44 1.44 10.01
C ALA A 54 15.66 0.49 10.07
N HIS A 55 15.44 -0.75 10.51
CA HIS A 55 16.49 -1.76 10.55
C HIS A 55 17.01 -2.15 9.15
N LEU A 56 16.14 -2.29 8.16
CA LEU A 56 16.53 -2.60 6.79
C LEU A 56 17.29 -1.45 6.11
N LEU A 57 16.99 -0.20 6.46
CA LEU A 57 17.73 0.97 5.98
C LEU A 57 19.15 1.05 6.58
N ASP A 58 19.33 0.62 7.83
CA ASP A 58 20.62 0.66 8.54
C ASP A 58 21.51 -0.55 8.20
N GLU A 59 20.97 -1.77 8.20
CA GLU A 59 21.74 -3.02 8.11
C GLU A 59 21.51 -3.81 6.81
N GLY A 60 20.37 -3.63 6.13
CA GLY A 60 19.90 -4.52 5.06
C GLY A 60 20.70 -4.47 3.75
N THR A 61 21.52 -3.43 3.54
CA THR A 61 22.24 -3.23 2.27
C THR A 61 23.54 -4.02 2.15
N GLN A 62 24.09 -4.58 3.24
CA GLN A 62 25.44 -5.16 3.20
C GLN A 62 25.51 -6.65 2.88
N GLN A 63 24.48 -7.45 3.19
CA GLN A 63 24.57 -8.92 3.07
C GLN A 63 23.51 -9.59 2.20
N ASN A 64 22.34 -8.98 2.00
CA ASN A 64 21.25 -9.55 1.18
C ASN A 64 20.48 -8.44 0.43
N ALA A 65 21.18 -7.65 -0.39
CA ALA A 65 20.63 -6.46 -1.04
C ALA A 65 19.32 -6.73 -1.81
N VAL A 66 19.22 -7.86 -2.53
CA VAL A 66 17.99 -8.23 -3.26
C VAL A 66 16.79 -8.38 -2.31
N ILE A 67 16.98 -9.08 -1.19
CA ILE A 67 15.92 -9.36 -0.22
C ILE A 67 15.52 -8.05 0.46
N ALA A 68 16.49 -7.27 0.93
CA ALA A 68 16.23 -6.02 1.63
C ALA A 68 15.48 -5.01 0.74
N LEU A 69 15.87 -4.86 -0.53
CA LEU A 69 15.19 -3.97 -1.48
C LEU A 69 13.73 -4.36 -1.70
N VAL A 70 13.44 -5.66 -1.88
CA VAL A 70 12.07 -6.13 -2.07
C VAL A 70 11.25 -5.98 -0.78
N GLN A 71 11.84 -6.28 0.38
CA GLN A 71 11.17 -6.12 1.67
C GLN A 71 10.84 -4.65 1.97
N LEU A 72 11.77 -3.73 1.69
CA LEU A 72 11.55 -2.29 1.81
C LEU A 72 10.46 -1.80 0.84
N ALA A 73 10.51 -2.22 -0.42
CA ALA A 73 9.49 -1.87 -1.40
C ALA A 73 8.10 -2.34 -0.96
N LEU A 74 8.00 -3.55 -0.40
CA LEU A 74 6.75 -4.09 0.15
C LEU A 74 6.24 -3.30 1.35
N LEU A 75 7.10 -3.02 2.34
CA LEU A 75 6.73 -2.26 3.54
C LEU A 75 6.12 -0.90 3.18
N ARG A 76 6.75 -0.22 2.20
CA ARG A 76 6.33 1.09 1.74
C ARG A 76 5.03 1.06 0.93
N SER A 77 4.92 0.13 -0.01
CA SER A 77 3.83 0.13 -1.00
C SER A 77 2.59 -0.67 -0.61
N VAL A 78 2.59 -1.36 0.54
CA VAL A 78 1.41 -2.12 0.96
C VAL A 78 0.24 -1.20 1.33
N ASN A 79 0.52 -0.02 1.89
CA ASN A 79 -0.49 0.98 2.25
C ASN A 79 -0.70 1.92 1.06
N ARG A 80 -1.95 2.04 0.61
CA ARG A 80 -2.35 2.78 -0.60
C ARG A 80 -2.48 4.30 -0.38
N GLU A 81 -1.98 4.82 0.73
CA GLU A 81 -2.31 6.18 1.17
C GLU A 81 -1.54 7.26 0.40
N ASP A 82 -0.37 6.93 -0.15
CA ASP A 82 0.52 7.91 -0.78
C ASP A 82 1.13 7.40 -2.08
N SER A 83 0.77 8.02 -3.20
CA SER A 83 1.31 7.71 -4.53
C SER A 83 2.81 7.96 -4.62
N THR A 84 3.36 8.91 -3.87
CA THR A 84 4.80 9.18 -3.87
C THR A 84 5.59 8.01 -3.27
N VAL A 85 5.01 7.32 -2.29
CA VAL A 85 5.60 6.13 -1.66
C VAL A 85 5.56 4.93 -2.60
N GLU A 86 4.50 4.81 -3.41
CA GLU A 86 4.42 3.77 -4.46
C GLU A 86 5.49 3.96 -5.54
N TYR A 87 5.73 5.21 -5.98
CA TYR A 87 6.81 5.52 -6.91
C TYR A 87 8.20 5.21 -6.34
N GLN A 88 8.45 5.54 -5.06
CA GLN A 88 9.69 5.15 -4.39
C GLN A 88 9.87 3.63 -4.32
N ALA A 89 8.80 2.88 -4.09
CA ALA A 89 8.86 1.42 -4.11
C ALA A 89 9.17 0.88 -5.51
N LEU A 90 8.63 1.48 -6.57
CA LEU A 90 8.98 1.14 -7.96
C LEU A 90 10.46 1.40 -8.27
N ASP A 91 11.01 2.51 -7.79
CA ASP A 91 12.43 2.84 -7.96
C ASP A 91 13.33 1.80 -7.26
N LEU A 92 12.99 1.44 -6.02
CA LEU A 92 13.67 0.37 -5.28
C LEU A 92 13.65 -0.95 -6.05
N LEU A 93 12.49 -1.35 -6.59
CA LEU A 93 12.37 -2.57 -7.39
C LEU A 93 13.07 -2.46 -8.75
N GLY A 94 13.25 -1.25 -9.29
CA GLY A 94 14.04 -1.00 -10.51
C GLY A 94 15.51 -1.30 -10.32
N SER A 95 16.06 -0.91 -9.17
CA SER A 95 17.47 -1.17 -8.83
C SER A 95 17.82 -2.66 -8.72
N LEU A 96 16.83 -3.55 -8.58
CA LEU A 96 17.03 -5.00 -8.53
C LEU A 96 17.56 -5.60 -9.83
N GLN A 97 17.36 -4.94 -10.97
CA GLN A 97 17.81 -5.43 -12.28
C GLN A 97 19.35 -5.51 -12.36
N ASP A 98 20.04 -4.62 -11.63
CA ASP A 98 21.50 -4.50 -11.65
C ASP A 98 22.18 -5.43 -10.64
N VAL A 99 21.46 -5.88 -9.63
CA VAL A 99 21.99 -6.80 -8.62
C VAL A 99 21.92 -8.23 -9.17
N ARG A 100 22.92 -9.09 -8.96
CA ARG A 100 22.85 -10.52 -9.31
C ARG A 100 22.36 -11.34 -8.11
N ALA A 101 21.40 -12.23 -8.34
CA ALA A 101 20.99 -13.22 -7.34
C ALA A 101 22.02 -14.35 -7.30
N THR A 102 22.49 -14.67 -6.11
CA THR A 102 23.50 -15.70 -5.84
C THR A 102 22.90 -16.88 -5.09
N ALA A 103 21.88 -16.66 -4.25
CA ALA A 103 21.19 -17.70 -3.50
C ALA A 103 19.78 -17.98 -4.03
N SER A 104 19.30 -19.23 -3.82
CA SER A 104 17.93 -19.65 -4.20
C SER A 104 16.83 -18.75 -3.60
N ARG A 105 17.02 -18.30 -2.36
CA ARG A 105 16.10 -17.39 -1.68
C ARG A 105 16.03 -16.02 -2.36
N GLU A 106 17.16 -15.48 -2.83
CA GLU A 106 17.20 -14.22 -3.58
C GLU A 106 16.49 -14.34 -4.93
N ALA A 107 16.57 -15.51 -5.58
CA ALA A 107 15.82 -15.77 -6.81
C ALA A 107 14.30 -15.72 -6.57
N GLY A 108 13.82 -16.28 -5.46
CA GLY A 108 12.43 -16.19 -5.04
C GLY A 108 11.98 -14.74 -4.78
N TYR A 109 12.79 -13.97 -4.06
CA TYR A 109 12.53 -12.54 -3.83
C TYR A 109 12.57 -11.72 -5.13
N ARG A 110 13.45 -12.03 -6.07
CA ARG A 110 13.49 -11.37 -7.39
C ARG A 110 12.23 -11.64 -8.21
N ALA A 111 11.82 -12.91 -8.30
CA ALA A 111 10.61 -13.27 -9.02
C ALA A 111 9.38 -12.58 -8.43
N PHE A 112 9.28 -12.59 -7.10
CA PHE A 112 8.22 -11.88 -6.39
C PHE A 112 8.30 -10.36 -6.64
N GLY A 113 9.48 -9.75 -6.52
CA GLY A 113 9.67 -8.31 -6.76
C GLY A 113 9.28 -7.88 -8.16
N ALA A 114 9.53 -8.70 -9.18
CA ALA A 114 9.08 -8.43 -10.55
C ALA A 114 7.55 -8.44 -10.69
N LEU A 115 6.88 -9.43 -10.07
CA LEU A 115 5.42 -9.48 -10.04
C LEU A 115 4.82 -8.31 -9.27
N TRP A 116 5.41 -7.97 -8.12
CA TRP A 116 4.97 -6.86 -7.30
C TRP A 116 5.14 -5.53 -8.03
N ARG A 117 6.25 -5.33 -8.76
CA ARG A 117 6.47 -4.16 -9.61
C ARG A 117 5.36 -4.02 -10.65
N GLN A 118 5.04 -5.08 -11.39
CA GLN A 118 3.96 -5.05 -12.39
C GLN A 118 2.61 -4.71 -11.76
N TYR A 119 2.34 -5.26 -10.57
CA TYR A 119 1.14 -4.95 -9.82
C TYR A 119 1.07 -3.46 -9.41
N LEU A 120 2.18 -2.88 -8.92
CA LEU A 120 2.25 -1.46 -8.58
C LEU A 120 2.08 -0.56 -9.82
N GLU A 121 2.74 -0.88 -10.93
CA GLU A 121 2.60 -0.15 -12.20
C GLU A 121 1.14 -0.15 -12.69
N ALA A 122 0.47 -1.30 -12.65
CA ALA A 122 -0.94 -1.41 -13.00
C ALA A 122 -1.85 -0.61 -12.06
N ARG A 123 -1.54 -0.61 -10.76
CA ARG A 123 -2.32 0.11 -9.74
C ARG A 123 -2.22 1.63 -9.90
N ILE A 124 -1.01 2.14 -10.12
CA ILE A 124 -0.77 3.56 -10.39
C ILE A 124 -1.50 3.98 -11.67
N GLY A 125 -1.34 3.21 -12.76
CA GLY A 125 -2.01 3.50 -14.02
C GLY A 125 -3.54 3.51 -13.89
N ALA A 126 -4.12 2.62 -13.08
CA ALA A 126 -5.55 2.65 -12.78
C ALA A 126 -5.97 3.93 -12.04
N SER A 127 -5.20 4.35 -11.03
CA SER A 127 -5.48 5.58 -10.27
C SER A 127 -5.39 6.85 -11.12
N GLU A 128 -4.42 6.91 -12.03
CA GLU A 128 -4.27 8.01 -12.98
C GLU A 128 -5.43 8.07 -13.96
N ASN A 129 -5.87 6.91 -14.46
CA ASN A 129 -7.04 6.82 -15.32
C ASN A 129 -8.32 7.28 -14.60
N ASP A 130 -8.54 6.87 -13.35
CA ASP A 130 -9.70 7.30 -12.57
C ASP A 130 -9.73 8.82 -12.38
N THR A 131 -8.57 9.43 -12.12
CA THR A 131 -8.43 10.89 -12.01
C THR A 131 -8.75 11.57 -13.34
N ARG A 132 -8.24 11.01 -14.45
CA ARG A 132 -8.49 11.54 -15.79
C ARG A 132 -9.97 11.45 -16.19
N ILE A 133 -10.65 10.37 -15.82
CA ILE A 133 -12.08 10.19 -16.04
C ILE A 133 -12.86 11.25 -15.27
N ALA A 134 -12.54 11.48 -13.99
CA ALA A 134 -13.20 12.50 -13.18
C ALA A 134 -13.02 13.92 -13.77
N GLU A 135 -11.83 14.26 -14.26
CA GLU A 135 -11.59 15.53 -14.96
C GLU A 135 -12.45 15.68 -16.22
N LEU A 136 -12.51 14.63 -17.04
CA LEU A 136 -13.30 14.63 -18.27
C LEU A 136 -14.79 14.74 -17.98
N GLU A 137 -15.28 14.10 -16.92
CA GLU A 137 -16.67 14.23 -16.48
C GLU A 137 -17.00 15.64 -15.99
N ALA A 138 -16.09 16.27 -15.24
CA ALA A 138 -16.24 17.65 -14.80
C ALA A 138 -16.28 18.61 -16.00
N GLN A 139 -15.40 18.42 -16.99
CA GLN A 139 -15.39 19.20 -18.23
C GLN A 139 -16.68 19.00 -19.02
N ARG A 140 -17.15 17.76 -19.17
CA ARG A 140 -18.41 17.44 -19.85
C ARG A 140 -19.59 18.15 -19.19
N ASN A 141 -19.65 18.14 -17.85
CA ASN A 141 -20.73 18.79 -17.11
C ASN A 141 -20.69 20.31 -17.29
N ALA A 142 -19.51 20.93 -17.20
CA ALA A 142 -19.35 22.37 -17.43
C ALA A 142 -19.77 22.79 -18.86
N LEU A 143 -19.41 22.00 -19.88
CA LEU A 143 -19.84 22.25 -21.25
C LEU A 143 -21.35 22.11 -21.43
N ARG A 144 -21.96 21.13 -20.76
CA ARG A 144 -23.41 20.95 -20.79
C ARG A 144 -24.14 22.15 -20.18
N GLU A 145 -23.67 22.64 -19.03
CA GLU A 145 -24.21 23.86 -18.40
C GLU A 145 -24.09 25.08 -19.31
N GLN A 146 -22.96 25.24 -20.01
CA GLN A 146 -22.79 26.32 -20.99
C GLN A 146 -23.77 26.21 -22.16
N ILE A 147 -23.98 25.01 -22.69
CA ILE A 147 -24.95 24.79 -23.78
C ILE A 147 -26.37 25.11 -23.31
N GLU A 148 -26.76 24.67 -22.11
CA GLU A 148 -28.07 24.97 -21.53
C GLU A 148 -28.26 26.47 -21.31
N ALA A 149 -27.23 27.18 -20.83
CA ALA A 149 -27.26 28.63 -20.68
C ALA A 149 -27.42 29.36 -22.03
N LEU A 150 -26.64 28.96 -23.05
CA LEU A 150 -26.73 29.55 -24.39
C LEU A 150 -28.10 29.30 -25.04
N THR A 151 -28.64 28.08 -24.88
CA THR A 151 -29.98 27.73 -25.37
C THR A 151 -31.05 28.58 -24.69
N SER A 152 -30.94 28.79 -23.38
CA SER A 152 -31.86 29.66 -22.65
C SER A 152 -31.82 31.11 -23.13
N ILE A 153 -30.62 31.64 -23.41
CA ILE A 153 -30.44 32.99 -23.96
C ILE A 153 -31.09 33.09 -25.35
N GLU A 154 -30.92 32.08 -26.21
CA GLU A 154 -31.51 32.03 -27.54
C GLU A 154 -33.06 32.02 -27.47
N GLU A 155 -33.64 31.20 -26.60
CA GLU A 155 -35.10 31.19 -26.39
C GLU A 155 -35.62 32.55 -25.91
N GLN A 156 -34.90 33.21 -24.99
CA GLN A 156 -35.27 34.54 -24.52
C GLN A 156 -35.18 35.60 -25.62
N LEU A 157 -34.17 35.52 -26.48
CA LEU A 157 -34.03 36.39 -27.65
C LEU A 157 -35.19 36.18 -28.62
N ASN A 158 -35.50 34.94 -28.99
CA ASN A 158 -36.60 34.62 -29.89
C ASN A 158 -37.95 35.13 -29.35
N ARG A 159 -38.22 35.00 -28.05
CA ARG A 159 -39.43 35.56 -27.43
C ARG A 159 -39.52 37.09 -27.52
N ARG A 160 -38.39 37.80 -27.64
CA ARG A 160 -38.36 39.27 -27.74
C ARG A 160 -38.44 39.77 -29.18
N THR A 161 -37.95 39.00 -30.16
CA THR A 161 -37.92 39.39 -31.58
C THR A 161 -39.15 38.97 -32.38
N THR A 162 -39.98 38.07 -31.85
CA THR A 162 -41.26 37.69 -32.48
C THR A 162 -42.41 38.38 -31.75
N PRO A 163 -42.91 39.53 -32.23
CA PRO A 163 -44.15 40.15 -31.74
C PRO A 163 -45.41 39.39 -32.20
#